data_AF-A0A4S8UED9-F1
#
_entry.id   AF-A0A4S8UED9-F1
#
_cell.length_a   1.000
_cell.length_b   1.000
_cell.length_c   1.000
_cell.angle_alpha   90.00
_cell.angle_beta   90.00
_cell.angle_gamma   90.00
#
_symmetry.space_group_name_H-M   'P 1'
#
loop_
_entity.id
_entity.type
_entity.pdbx_description
1 polymer ?
#
loop_
_entity_poly.entity_id
_entity_poly.type
_entity_poly.pdbx_seq_one_letter_code
_entity_poly.pdbx_strand_id
1 'polypeptide(L)'
;MDSSLLSSDANRVNAAELNAKVNAAVLKSGSDWDDLPEGHVLLRFSAKLGDIIKEAGYSEMYGIELSAPTAEGQPAPFHTLLILQKFLRANAGQVNAASSQLLGALKWRKEFKPLEVKKQVFDKTKFQGLGYVTRLKGVPESVNEEDVATFNIYGAVKDTKKTFGSLDEFIRWRVALMELTLENLQLSSATQPIPDYGKGSDPYQALQIHDYLRVSFLRQPPEVKAASQKAIHLFSAHYPETLSKKYFVNVPLVMQWMFGAMQVFMAKETVRKMQWMSYGEELHKYLGASVGKEYGGQGPELEGNSVTPRYEGESVDVDMDVNKAAREKEMGV
;
A
#
# COMPACT_ATOMS: atom_id res chain seq x y z
N MET A 1 -26.42 32.92 19.19
CA MET A 1 -25.44 31.86 19.48
C MET A 1 -25.94 30.62 18.77
N ASP A 2 -25.18 30.17 17.79
CA ASP A 2 -25.62 29.27 16.72
C ASP A 2 -25.60 27.80 17.19
N SER A 3 -26.79 27.20 17.29
CA SER A 3 -27.03 25.81 17.71
C SER A 3 -26.45 24.78 16.71
N SER A 4 -26.21 25.19 15.46
CA SER A 4 -25.70 24.29 14.41
C SER A 4 -24.22 23.93 14.56
N LEU A 5 -23.40 24.83 15.10
CA LEU A 5 -21.97 24.60 15.34
C LEU A 5 -21.75 23.61 16.50
N LEU A 6 -22.50 23.76 17.59
CA LEU A 6 -22.42 22.88 18.79
C LEU A 6 -22.81 21.42 18.49
N SER A 7 -23.77 21.20 17.59
CA SER A 7 -24.20 19.86 17.16
C SER A 7 -23.14 19.13 16.33
N SER A 8 -22.41 19.86 15.47
CA SER A 8 -21.37 19.28 14.63
C SER A 8 -20.12 18.86 15.41
N ASP A 9 -19.74 19.64 16.42
CA ASP A 9 -18.61 19.34 17.29
C ASP A 9 -18.94 18.20 18.25
N ALA A 10 -20.14 18.16 18.82
CA ALA A 10 -20.57 17.06 19.69
C ALA A 10 -20.61 15.71 18.93
N ASN A 11 -21.07 15.69 17.67
CA ASN A 11 -21.06 14.48 16.85
C ASN A 11 -19.64 14.03 16.46
N ARG A 12 -18.70 14.97 16.25
CA ARG A 12 -17.30 14.66 15.97
C ARG A 12 -16.57 14.09 17.19
N VAL A 13 -16.81 14.66 18.37
CA VAL A 13 -16.25 14.16 19.64
C VAL A 13 -16.77 12.75 19.93
N ASN A 14 -18.05 12.49 19.71
CA ASN A 14 -18.65 11.17 19.95
C ASN A 14 -18.13 10.10 18.96
N ALA A 15 -17.83 10.47 17.71
CA ALA A 15 -17.19 9.58 16.74
C ALA A 15 -15.72 9.30 17.08
N ALA A 16 -14.98 10.30 17.55
CA ALA A 16 -13.59 10.12 18.00
C ALA A 16 -13.49 9.22 19.23
N GLU A 17 -14.40 9.36 20.20
CA GLU A 17 -14.46 8.49 21.38
C GLU A 17 -14.89 7.06 21.04
N LEU A 18 -15.85 6.91 20.13
CA LEU A 18 -16.26 5.59 19.63
C LEU A 18 -15.10 4.91 18.89
N ASN A 19 -14.39 5.65 18.04
CA ASN A 19 -13.20 5.15 17.35
C ASN A 19 -12.09 4.80 18.34
N ALA A 20 -11.84 5.59 19.38
CA ALA A 20 -10.86 5.27 20.41
C ALA A 20 -11.22 3.98 21.18
N LYS A 21 -12.51 3.75 21.47
CA LYS A 21 -12.99 2.52 22.11
C LYS A 21 -12.89 1.30 21.19
N VAL A 22 -13.20 1.45 19.90
CA VAL A 22 -13.02 0.40 18.90
C VAL A 22 -11.53 0.08 18.73
N ASN A 23 -10.68 1.11 18.66
CA ASN A 23 -9.22 0.96 18.56
C ASN A 23 -8.65 0.25 19.80
N ALA A 24 -9.10 0.60 21.01
CA ALA A 24 -8.70 -0.06 22.24
C ALA A 24 -9.15 -1.53 22.31
N ALA A 25 -10.32 -1.87 21.75
CA ALA A 25 -10.80 -3.24 21.66
C ALA A 25 -10.00 -4.07 20.63
N VAL A 26 -9.65 -3.47 19.48
CA VAL A 26 -8.81 -4.09 18.45
C VAL A 26 -7.38 -4.32 18.94
N LEU A 27 -6.80 -3.37 19.69
CA LEU A 27 -5.47 -3.51 20.30
C LEU A 27 -5.45 -4.58 21.40
N LYS A 28 -6.55 -4.76 22.15
CA LYS A 28 -6.68 -5.85 23.13
C LYS A 28 -6.79 -7.24 22.53
N SER A 29 -7.31 -7.39 21.30
CA SER A 29 -7.24 -8.65 20.56
C SER A 29 -5.90 -8.88 19.87
N GLY A 30 -4.93 -7.97 20.02
CA GLY A 30 -3.63 -7.99 19.35
C GLY A 30 -2.56 -8.88 20.01
N SER A 31 -2.83 -9.53 21.13
CA SER A 31 -1.89 -10.51 21.73
C SER A 31 -2.12 -11.96 21.24
N ASP A 32 -2.94 -12.16 20.20
CA ASP A 32 -3.59 -13.44 19.90
C ASP A 32 -2.74 -14.41 19.05
N TRP A 33 -1.55 -14.01 18.60
CA TRP A 33 -0.67 -14.90 17.81
C TRP A 33 0.30 -15.73 18.66
N ASP A 34 0.53 -15.33 19.90
CA ASP A 34 1.35 -16.11 20.85
C ASP A 34 0.59 -17.33 21.40
N ASP A 35 -0.75 -17.35 21.28
CA ASP A 35 -1.64 -18.41 21.79
C ASP A 35 -2.74 -18.77 20.76
N LEU A 36 -2.33 -19.06 19.52
CA LEU A 36 -3.26 -19.45 18.47
C LEU A 36 -3.95 -20.78 18.83
N PRO A 37 -5.30 -20.86 18.77
CA PRO A 37 -6.03 -22.10 19.07
C PRO A 37 -5.59 -23.27 18.19
N GLU A 38 -5.66 -24.48 18.74
CA GLU A 38 -5.41 -25.70 17.96
C GLU A 38 -6.34 -25.76 16.74
N GLY A 39 -5.75 -26.01 15.56
CA GLY A 39 -6.48 -26.06 14.30
C GLY A 39 -6.74 -24.69 13.64
N HIS A 40 -6.27 -23.58 14.22
CA HIS A 40 -6.36 -22.26 13.60
C HIS A 40 -5.78 -22.26 12.18
N VAL A 41 -6.44 -21.58 11.24
CA VAL A 41 -6.07 -21.61 9.82
C VAL A 41 -4.67 -21.06 9.56
N LEU A 42 -4.25 -20.07 10.34
CA LEU A 42 -2.89 -19.51 10.28
C LEU A 42 -1.82 -20.53 10.72
N LEU A 43 -2.06 -21.33 11.77
CA LEU A 43 -1.16 -22.42 12.17
C LEU A 43 -1.06 -23.49 11.08
N ARG A 44 -2.20 -23.89 10.51
CA ARG A 44 -2.24 -24.86 9.41
C ARG A 44 -1.51 -24.39 8.17
N PHE A 45 -1.57 -23.08 7.88
CA PHE A 45 -0.82 -22.49 6.77
C PHE A 45 0.68 -22.40 7.09
N SER A 46 1.02 -21.97 8.30
CA SER A 46 2.39 -21.91 8.81
C SER A 46 3.11 -23.26 8.72
N ALA A 47 2.44 -24.35 9.06
CA ALA A 47 2.99 -25.70 8.94
C ALA A 47 3.36 -26.11 7.49
N LYS A 48 2.74 -25.50 6.47
CA LYS A 48 3.05 -25.76 5.05
C LYS A 48 4.22 -24.92 4.53
N LEU A 49 4.67 -23.90 5.26
CA LEU A 49 5.62 -22.92 4.76
C LEU A 49 6.97 -23.52 4.39
N GLY A 50 7.45 -24.51 5.13
CA GLY A 50 8.73 -25.18 4.83
C GLY A 50 8.77 -25.79 3.43
N ASP A 51 7.70 -26.51 3.05
CA ASP A 51 7.58 -27.09 1.71
C ASP A 51 7.44 -26.02 0.63
N ILE A 52 6.67 -24.95 0.90
CA ILE A 52 6.49 -23.83 -0.04
C ILE A 52 7.83 -23.14 -0.32
N ILE A 53 8.62 -22.82 0.71
CA ILE A 53 9.94 -22.21 0.56
C ILE A 53 10.88 -23.15 -0.20
N LYS A 54 10.89 -24.43 0.16
CA LYS A 54 11.73 -25.44 -0.51
C LYS A 54 11.38 -25.55 -2.00
N GLU A 55 10.09 -25.56 -2.35
CA GLU A 55 9.65 -25.65 -3.74
C GLU A 55 9.94 -24.36 -4.53
N ALA A 56 9.74 -23.19 -3.92
CA ALA A 56 10.12 -21.91 -4.55
C ALA A 56 11.65 -21.77 -4.71
N GLY A 57 12.40 -22.34 -3.77
CA GLY A 57 13.83 -22.11 -3.62
C GLY A 57 14.14 -20.63 -3.41
N TYR A 58 13.27 -19.92 -2.69
CA TYR A 58 13.35 -18.50 -2.32
C TYR A 58 12.38 -18.22 -1.17
N SER A 59 12.78 -17.33 -0.25
CA SER A 59 12.09 -17.14 1.04
C SER A 59 11.84 -15.67 1.40
N GLU A 60 12.29 -14.71 0.59
CA GLU A 60 12.04 -13.29 0.89
C GLU A 60 10.66 -12.85 0.37
N MET A 61 9.90 -12.17 1.21
CA MET A 61 8.63 -11.52 0.84
C MET A 61 8.51 -10.16 1.54
N TYR A 62 8.31 -9.10 0.75
CA TYR A 62 8.15 -7.71 1.22
C TYR A 62 9.28 -7.23 2.16
N GLY A 63 10.52 -7.69 1.93
CA GLY A 63 11.68 -7.38 2.76
C GLY A 63 11.84 -8.25 4.01
N ILE A 64 10.97 -9.24 4.22
CA ILE A 64 11.02 -10.18 5.35
C ILE A 64 11.52 -11.54 4.85
N GLU A 65 12.50 -12.10 5.54
CA GLU A 65 12.94 -13.48 5.33
C GLU A 65 11.96 -14.44 6.01
N LEU A 66 11.21 -15.20 5.22
CA LEU A 66 10.23 -16.15 5.72
C LEU A 66 10.93 -17.38 6.31
N SER A 67 10.45 -17.82 7.46
CA SER A 67 10.97 -19.00 8.16
C SER A 67 9.84 -19.89 8.63
N ALA A 68 9.97 -21.19 8.37
CA ALA A 68 9.01 -22.18 8.87
C ALA A 68 9.06 -22.28 10.41
N PRO A 69 8.01 -22.82 11.05
CA PRO A 69 8.03 -23.14 12.48
C PRO A 69 9.24 -23.99 12.86
N THR A 70 9.77 -23.77 14.07
CA THR A 70 10.90 -24.54 14.61
C THR A 70 10.49 -25.90 15.18
N ALA A 71 9.20 -26.09 15.48
CA ALA A 71 8.62 -27.33 15.96
C ALA A 71 7.20 -27.53 15.43
N GLU A 72 6.75 -28.78 15.35
CA GLU A 72 5.38 -29.11 14.95
C GLU A 72 4.36 -28.52 15.94
N GLY A 73 3.26 -27.98 15.42
CA GLY A 73 2.22 -27.34 16.23
C GLY A 73 2.54 -25.92 16.70
N GLN A 74 3.77 -25.42 16.50
CA GLN A 74 4.13 -24.04 16.84
C GLN A 74 3.88 -23.07 15.67
N PRO A 75 3.58 -21.78 15.95
CA PRO A 75 3.53 -20.77 14.92
C PRO A 75 4.93 -20.47 14.34
N ALA A 76 4.96 -20.00 13.10
CA ALA A 76 6.16 -19.38 12.54
C ALA A 76 6.49 -18.07 13.27
N PRO A 77 7.69 -17.50 13.10
CA PRO A 77 8.02 -16.21 13.70
C PRO A 77 7.02 -15.11 13.32
N PHE A 78 6.76 -14.18 14.23
CA PHE A 78 5.74 -13.13 14.10
C PHE A 78 5.71 -12.44 12.72
N HIS A 79 6.86 -11.99 12.22
CA HIS A 79 6.95 -11.32 10.92
C HIS A 79 6.62 -12.24 9.74
N THR A 80 6.90 -13.54 9.86
CA THR A 80 6.44 -14.52 8.89
C THR A 80 4.91 -14.65 8.96
N LEU A 81 4.32 -14.70 10.16
CA LEU A 81 2.87 -14.76 10.33
C LEU A 81 2.16 -13.54 9.72
N LEU A 82 2.74 -12.33 9.80
CA LEU A 82 2.21 -11.14 9.12
C LEU A 82 2.03 -11.39 7.62
N ILE A 83 3.06 -11.92 6.98
CA ILE A 83 3.01 -12.24 5.55
C ILE A 83 1.98 -13.34 5.28
N LEU A 84 2.01 -14.43 6.05
CA LEU A 84 1.05 -15.53 5.86
C LEU A 84 -0.39 -15.07 6.03
N GLN A 85 -0.67 -14.21 7.00
CA GLN A 85 -2.01 -13.69 7.25
C GLN A 85 -2.50 -12.81 6.10
N LYS A 86 -1.64 -11.99 5.49
CA LYS A 86 -1.97 -11.23 4.27
C LYS A 86 -2.42 -12.14 3.12
N PHE A 87 -1.69 -13.24 2.88
CA PHE A 87 -2.08 -14.22 1.85
C PHE A 87 -3.37 -14.99 2.22
N LEU A 88 -3.57 -15.34 3.49
CA LEU A 88 -4.83 -15.96 3.94
C LEU A 88 -6.02 -15.04 3.73
N ARG A 89 -5.92 -13.77 4.14
CA ARG A 89 -6.98 -12.77 3.97
C ARG A 89 -7.33 -12.57 2.51
N ALA A 90 -6.33 -12.47 1.62
CA ALA A 90 -6.56 -12.36 0.19
C ALA A 90 -7.28 -13.59 -0.42
N ASN A 91 -7.19 -14.75 0.23
CA ASN A 91 -7.83 -15.98 -0.19
C ASN A 91 -8.99 -16.41 0.72
N ALA A 92 -9.60 -15.47 1.46
CA ALA A 92 -10.74 -15.72 2.32
C ALA A 92 -10.54 -16.87 3.34
N GLY A 93 -9.32 -17.01 3.87
CA GLY A 93 -8.94 -18.07 4.83
C GLY A 93 -8.65 -19.44 4.21
N GLN A 94 -8.70 -19.56 2.88
CA GLN A 94 -8.49 -20.84 2.19
C GLN A 94 -6.99 -21.16 2.08
N VAL A 95 -6.50 -21.99 3.00
CA VAL A 95 -5.09 -22.35 3.16
C VAL A 95 -4.44 -22.82 1.85
N ASN A 96 -5.10 -23.67 1.07
CA ASN A 96 -4.53 -24.19 -0.18
C ASN A 96 -4.40 -23.09 -1.26
N ALA A 97 -5.38 -22.20 -1.38
CA ALA A 97 -5.33 -21.09 -2.32
C ALA A 97 -4.25 -20.07 -1.91
N ALA A 98 -4.16 -19.75 -0.61
CA ALA A 98 -3.10 -18.91 -0.04
C ALA A 98 -1.71 -19.53 -0.27
N SER A 99 -1.56 -20.84 -0.10
CA SER A 99 -0.31 -21.57 -0.36
C SER A 99 0.11 -21.46 -1.82
N SER A 100 -0.81 -21.70 -2.76
CA SER A 100 -0.54 -21.58 -4.20
C SER A 100 -0.16 -20.15 -4.59
N GLN A 101 -0.85 -19.14 -4.05
CA GLN A 101 -0.53 -17.75 -4.34
C GLN A 101 0.82 -17.35 -3.76
N LEU A 102 1.14 -17.72 -2.52
CA LEU A 102 2.43 -17.45 -1.88
C LEU A 102 3.58 -18.11 -2.66
N LEU A 103 3.43 -19.38 -3.03
CA LEU A 103 4.40 -20.09 -3.87
C LEU A 103 4.65 -19.37 -5.21
N GLY A 104 3.58 -18.96 -5.89
CA GLY A 104 3.68 -18.20 -7.13
C GLY A 104 4.37 -16.85 -6.95
N ALA A 105 4.07 -16.15 -5.85
CA ALA A 105 4.71 -14.89 -5.50
C ALA A 105 6.20 -15.07 -5.18
N LEU A 106 6.61 -16.09 -4.42
CA LEU A 106 8.02 -16.37 -4.13
C LEU A 106 8.82 -16.72 -5.38
N LYS A 107 8.27 -17.57 -6.27
CA LYS A 107 8.89 -17.88 -7.57
C LYS A 107 9.05 -16.62 -8.43
N TRP A 108 8.01 -15.79 -8.49
CA TRP A 108 8.08 -14.51 -9.21
C TRP A 108 9.13 -13.56 -8.60
N ARG A 109 9.21 -13.43 -7.26
CA ARG A 109 10.21 -12.57 -6.60
C ARG A 109 11.63 -13.03 -6.89
N LYS A 110 11.87 -14.35 -6.90
CA LYS A 110 13.16 -14.94 -7.28
C LYS A 110 13.61 -14.56 -8.69
N GLU A 111 12.68 -14.60 -9.65
CA GLU A 111 12.96 -14.32 -11.06
C GLU A 111 13.00 -12.82 -11.36
N PHE A 112 12.02 -12.06 -10.88
CA PHE A 112 11.85 -10.63 -11.16
C PHE A 112 12.78 -9.74 -10.34
N LYS A 113 13.17 -10.19 -9.15
CA LYS A 113 14.09 -9.51 -8.22
C LYS A 113 13.65 -8.09 -7.86
N PRO A 114 12.45 -7.92 -7.29
CA PRO A 114 11.87 -6.60 -7.06
C PRO A 114 12.71 -5.70 -6.11
N LEU A 115 13.45 -6.29 -5.16
CA LEU A 115 14.38 -5.53 -4.30
C LEU A 115 15.57 -4.96 -5.05
N GLU A 116 16.01 -5.60 -6.14
CA GLU A 116 17.01 -5.03 -7.07
C GLU A 116 16.36 -3.97 -7.96
N VAL A 117 15.14 -4.22 -8.46
CA VAL A 117 14.36 -3.27 -9.28
C VAL A 117 14.11 -1.95 -8.53
N LYS A 118 13.83 -2.01 -7.23
CA LYS A 118 13.69 -0.83 -6.37
C LYS A 118 14.91 0.12 -6.43
N LYS A 119 16.10 -0.43 -6.65
CA LYS A 119 17.37 0.30 -6.68
C LYS A 119 17.75 0.79 -8.09
N GLN A 120 16.99 0.42 -9.12
CA GLN A 120 17.25 0.83 -10.50
C GLN A 120 17.07 2.34 -10.67
N VAL A 121 17.81 2.89 -11.64
CA VAL A 121 17.71 4.27 -12.08
C VAL A 121 16.87 4.30 -13.35
N PHE A 122 15.82 5.13 -13.36
CA PHE A 122 14.85 5.23 -14.45
C PHE A 122 15.02 6.53 -15.26
N ASP A 123 14.60 6.52 -16.52
CA ASP A 123 14.61 7.71 -17.38
C ASP A 123 13.69 8.79 -16.80
N LYS A 124 14.29 9.90 -16.35
CA LYS A 124 13.56 11.03 -15.74
C LYS A 124 12.51 11.61 -16.67
N THR A 125 12.77 11.60 -17.98
CA THR A 125 11.87 12.18 -18.97
C THR A 125 10.61 11.34 -19.19
N LYS A 126 10.61 10.08 -18.74
CA LYS A 126 9.46 9.17 -18.80
C LYS A 126 8.65 9.15 -17.52
N PHE A 127 9.31 9.16 -16.36
CA PHE A 127 8.71 8.74 -15.11
C PHE A 127 8.85 9.73 -13.94
N GLN A 128 9.78 10.69 -14.02
CA GLN A 128 9.93 11.68 -12.95
C GLN A 128 8.64 12.46 -12.79
N GLY A 129 8.23 12.64 -11.53
CA GLY A 129 7.01 13.32 -11.17
C GLY A 129 5.73 12.47 -11.26
N LEU A 130 5.82 11.20 -11.65
CA LEU A 130 4.64 10.33 -11.79
C LEU A 130 4.36 9.45 -10.57
N GLY A 131 5.29 9.35 -9.61
CA GLY A 131 5.21 8.39 -8.51
C GLY A 131 5.84 8.91 -7.24
N TYR A 132 5.07 8.93 -6.15
CA TYR A 132 5.52 9.40 -4.84
C TYR A 132 5.01 8.48 -3.73
N VAL A 133 5.83 8.26 -2.70
CA VAL A 133 5.45 7.60 -1.44
C VAL A 133 5.65 8.61 -0.32
N THR A 134 4.59 8.85 0.45
CA THR A 134 4.59 9.83 1.55
C THR A 134 3.86 9.26 2.77
N ARG A 135 3.91 9.97 3.89
CA ARG A 135 3.18 9.66 5.12
C ARG A 135 2.13 10.74 5.38
N LEU A 136 0.92 10.31 5.68
CA LEU A 136 -0.20 11.19 5.97
C LEU A 136 -0.61 11.03 7.43
N LYS A 137 -0.78 12.15 8.13
CA LYS A 137 -1.25 12.22 9.51
C LYS A 137 -2.75 12.50 9.56
N GLY A 138 -3.41 11.92 10.56
CA GLY A 138 -4.80 12.25 10.87
C GLY A 138 -5.76 11.86 9.75
N VAL A 139 -5.50 10.74 9.07
CA VAL A 139 -6.41 10.18 8.08
C VAL A 139 -7.71 9.76 8.79
N PRO A 140 -8.88 10.28 8.38
CA PRO A 140 -10.16 9.86 8.93
C PRO A 140 -10.36 8.35 8.90
N GLU A 141 -10.87 7.79 10.00
CA GLU A 141 -11.15 6.34 10.19
C GLU A 141 -9.91 5.43 10.21
N SER A 142 -8.69 5.99 10.11
CA SER A 142 -7.48 5.18 10.26
C SER A 142 -7.24 4.83 11.73
N VAL A 143 -6.70 3.62 11.93
CA VAL A 143 -6.20 3.17 13.24
C VAL A 143 -4.77 3.61 13.48
N ASN A 144 -4.07 4.07 12.43
CA ASN A 144 -2.70 4.51 12.48
C ASN A 144 -2.62 6.01 12.75
N GLU A 145 -1.59 6.44 13.49
CA GLU A 145 -1.27 7.87 13.63
C GLU A 145 -0.73 8.46 12.32
N GLU A 146 0.03 7.66 11.58
CA GLU A 146 0.56 7.94 10.25
C GLU A 146 0.25 6.78 9.29
N ASP A 147 -0.35 7.10 8.14
CA ASP A 147 -0.58 6.16 7.06
C ASP A 147 0.39 6.36 5.91
N VAL A 148 0.87 5.26 5.33
CA VAL A 148 1.66 5.31 4.10
C VAL A 148 0.73 5.53 2.92
N ALA A 149 1.00 6.55 2.12
CA ALA A 149 0.26 6.86 0.91
C ALA A 149 1.16 6.83 -0.32
N THR A 150 0.68 6.21 -1.39
CA THR A 150 1.37 6.19 -2.69
C THR A 150 0.55 6.94 -3.70
N PHE A 151 1.15 7.96 -4.32
CA PHE A 151 0.55 8.78 -5.36
C PHE A 151 1.09 8.37 -6.73
N ASN A 152 0.19 8.16 -7.68
CA ASN A 152 0.44 7.90 -9.08
C ASN A 152 -0.17 9.04 -9.92
N ILE A 153 0.66 9.95 -10.40
CA ILE A 153 0.23 11.19 -11.07
C ILE A 153 0.17 11.00 -12.58
N TYR A 154 -0.74 10.15 -13.06
CA TYR A 154 -0.86 9.85 -14.49
C TYR A 154 -1.28 11.06 -15.34
N GLY A 155 -1.94 12.05 -14.73
CA GLY A 155 -2.22 13.34 -15.36
C GLY A 155 -0.99 14.15 -15.77
N ALA A 156 0.17 13.87 -15.18
CA ALA A 156 1.43 14.53 -15.50
C ALA A 156 2.22 13.84 -16.65
N VAL A 157 1.69 12.77 -17.25
CA VAL A 157 2.34 12.10 -18.39
C VAL A 157 2.39 13.05 -19.59
N LYS A 158 3.60 13.43 -20.00
CA LYS A 158 3.84 14.34 -21.12
C LYS A 158 3.79 13.65 -22.48
N ASP A 159 4.32 12.43 -22.56
CA ASP A 159 4.35 11.61 -23.77
C ASP A 159 3.91 10.17 -23.44
N THR A 160 2.66 9.84 -23.80
CA THR A 160 2.08 8.52 -23.53
C THR A 160 2.85 7.39 -24.21
N LYS A 161 3.33 7.59 -25.44
CA LYS A 161 4.07 6.55 -26.15
C LYS A 161 5.43 6.33 -25.50
N LYS A 162 6.09 7.40 -25.05
CA LYS A 162 7.39 7.27 -24.38
C LYS A 162 7.26 6.60 -23.00
N THR A 163 6.25 6.95 -22.22
CA THR A 163 6.04 6.41 -20.87
C THR A 163 5.52 4.97 -20.88
N PHE A 164 4.61 4.61 -21.80
CA PHE A 164 3.94 3.31 -21.82
C PHE A 164 4.35 2.39 -22.98
N GLY A 165 5.14 2.87 -23.93
CA GLY A 165 5.54 2.11 -25.12
C GLY A 165 6.42 0.89 -24.80
N SER A 166 7.19 0.94 -23.71
CA SER A 166 7.89 -0.22 -23.15
C SER A 166 7.14 -0.76 -21.95
N LEU A 167 6.41 -1.86 -22.15
CA LEU A 167 5.64 -2.49 -21.09
C LEU A 167 6.52 -2.98 -19.93
N ASP A 168 7.67 -3.58 -20.23
CA ASP A 168 8.59 -4.08 -19.20
C ASP A 168 9.14 -2.94 -18.33
N GLU A 169 9.60 -1.86 -18.97
CA GLU A 169 10.17 -0.71 -18.27
C GLU A 169 9.14 -0.03 -17.36
N PHE A 170 7.92 0.19 -17.86
CA PHE A 170 6.82 0.73 -17.05
C PHE A 170 6.51 -0.18 -15.85
N ILE A 171 6.46 -1.49 -16.05
CA ILE A 171 6.18 -2.44 -14.96
C ILE A 171 7.30 -2.44 -13.92
N ARG A 172 8.57 -2.39 -14.34
CA ARG A 172 9.71 -2.25 -13.42
C ARG A 172 9.63 -0.96 -12.60
N TRP A 173 9.32 0.16 -13.23
CA TRP A 173 9.11 1.43 -12.52
C TRP A 173 7.94 1.34 -11.52
N ARG A 174 6.81 0.73 -11.92
CA ARG A 174 5.66 0.54 -11.02
C ARG A 174 5.99 -0.37 -9.84
N VAL A 175 6.77 -1.43 -10.06
CA VAL A 175 7.23 -2.33 -8.99
C VAL A 175 8.21 -1.62 -8.08
N ALA A 176 9.14 -0.82 -8.60
CA ALA A 176 10.05 -0.02 -7.78
C ALA A 176 9.26 0.90 -6.83
N LEU A 177 8.25 1.61 -7.34
CA LEU A 177 7.37 2.42 -6.50
C LEU A 177 6.65 1.58 -5.43
N MET A 178 6.13 0.40 -5.81
CA MET A 178 5.45 -0.50 -4.88
C MET A 178 6.39 -1.02 -3.78
N GLU A 179 7.64 -1.37 -4.08
CA GLU A 179 8.61 -1.83 -3.08
C GLU A 179 9.06 -0.70 -2.15
N LEU A 180 9.14 0.55 -2.64
CA LEU A 180 9.34 1.73 -1.79
C LEU A 180 8.15 1.95 -0.85
N THR A 181 6.92 1.70 -1.31
CA THR A 181 5.72 1.71 -0.46
C THR A 181 5.82 0.67 0.65
N LEU A 182 6.20 -0.57 0.33
CA LEU A 182 6.35 -1.64 1.31
C LEU A 182 7.44 -1.37 2.34
N GLU A 183 8.58 -0.83 1.91
CA GLU A 183 9.64 -0.38 2.81
C GLU A 183 9.13 0.68 3.79
N ASN A 184 8.28 1.60 3.33
CA ASN A 184 7.66 2.60 4.19
C ASN A 184 6.57 2.04 5.11
N LEU A 185 5.95 0.91 4.80
CA LEU A 185 5.06 0.21 5.74
C LEU A 185 5.83 -0.38 6.94
N GLN A 186 7.16 -0.52 6.83
CA GLN A 186 8.04 -0.99 7.90
C GLN A 186 7.53 -2.28 8.55
N LEU A 187 7.14 -3.26 7.72
CA LEU A 187 6.57 -4.53 8.20
C LEU A 187 7.50 -5.26 9.16
N SER A 188 8.82 -5.09 9.04
CA SER A 188 9.84 -5.66 9.93
C SER A 188 9.88 -5.04 11.33
N SER A 189 9.19 -3.93 11.53
CA SER A 189 9.06 -3.22 12.82
C SER A 189 7.64 -3.35 13.39
N ALA A 190 6.79 -4.13 12.74
CA ALA A 190 5.41 -4.34 13.17
C ALA A 190 5.38 -5.11 14.50
N THR A 191 4.41 -4.77 15.35
CA THR A 191 4.23 -5.37 16.67
C THR A 191 2.81 -5.84 16.93
N GLN A 192 1.85 -5.50 16.06
CA GLN A 192 0.45 -5.88 16.17
C GLN A 192 0.13 -6.96 15.14
N PRO A 193 -0.64 -8.00 15.47
CA PRO A 193 -1.09 -8.98 14.51
C PRO A 193 -2.12 -8.38 13.57
N ILE A 194 -2.33 -9.06 12.45
CA ILE A 194 -3.38 -8.72 11.49
C ILE A 194 -4.62 -9.57 11.84
N PRO A 195 -5.82 -8.98 12.00
CA PRO A 195 -7.03 -9.74 12.27
C PRO A 195 -7.33 -10.78 11.18
N ASP A 196 -8.11 -11.80 11.53
CA ASP A 196 -8.64 -12.78 10.58
C ASP A 196 -9.47 -12.17 9.45
N TYR A 197 -9.61 -12.93 8.38
CA TYR A 197 -10.43 -12.54 7.23
C TYR A 197 -11.85 -12.17 7.68
N GLY A 198 -12.28 -10.96 7.34
CA GLY A 198 -13.59 -10.42 7.72
C GLY A 198 -13.75 -10.04 9.19
N LYS A 199 -12.67 -10.03 10.00
CA LYS A 199 -12.69 -9.69 11.43
C LYS A 199 -12.11 -8.32 11.79
N GLY A 200 -11.62 -7.58 10.81
CA GLY A 200 -11.09 -6.23 11.03
C GLY A 200 -10.17 -5.77 9.91
N SER A 201 -9.73 -4.51 10.05
CA SER A 201 -8.78 -3.87 9.14
C SER A 201 -7.35 -4.37 9.40
N ASP A 202 -6.56 -4.45 8.33
CA ASP A 202 -5.12 -4.68 8.41
C ASP A 202 -4.42 -3.31 8.53
N PRO A 203 -3.72 -3.02 9.65
CA PRO A 203 -3.09 -1.72 9.85
C PRO A 203 -1.86 -1.53 8.96
N TYR A 204 -1.33 -2.60 8.35
CA TYR A 204 -0.12 -2.59 7.55
C TYR A 204 -0.41 -2.55 6.06
N GLN A 205 -1.24 -1.60 5.65
CA GLN A 205 -1.65 -1.38 4.26
C GLN A 205 -1.44 0.08 3.86
N ALA A 206 -1.14 0.31 2.59
CA ALA A 206 -0.97 1.65 2.06
C ALA A 206 -2.25 2.17 1.42
N LEU A 207 -2.43 3.49 1.47
CA LEU A 207 -3.38 4.22 0.62
C LEU A 207 -2.78 4.34 -0.79
N GLN A 208 -3.62 4.21 -1.83
CA GLN A 208 -3.20 4.48 -3.20
C GLN A 208 -4.02 5.60 -3.81
N ILE A 209 -3.36 6.62 -4.34
CA ILE A 209 -3.99 7.76 -5.00
C ILE A 209 -3.57 7.73 -6.46
N HIS A 210 -4.53 7.73 -7.37
CA HIS A 210 -4.32 7.86 -8.80
C HIS A 210 -4.90 9.20 -9.23
N ASP A 211 -4.02 10.10 -9.68
CA ASP A 211 -4.41 11.41 -10.19
C ASP A 211 -4.49 11.37 -11.72
N TYR A 212 -5.68 11.64 -12.24
CA TYR A 212 -5.99 11.63 -13.67
C TYR A 212 -6.27 13.02 -14.23
N LEU A 213 -5.79 14.09 -13.59
CA LEU A 213 -5.94 15.45 -14.08
C LEU A 213 -5.52 15.55 -15.55
N ARG A 214 -6.42 16.03 -16.42
CA ARG A 214 -6.21 16.18 -17.88
C ARG A 214 -5.97 14.88 -18.66
N VAL A 215 -6.19 13.70 -18.06
CA VAL A 215 -6.21 12.43 -18.81
C VAL A 215 -7.47 12.35 -19.66
N SER A 216 -7.32 12.07 -20.95
CA SER A 216 -8.44 11.80 -21.84
C SER A 216 -8.91 10.35 -21.66
N PHE A 217 -10.17 10.18 -21.25
CA PHE A 217 -10.81 8.86 -21.10
C PHE A 217 -11.57 8.41 -22.36
N LEU A 218 -11.79 9.30 -23.33
CA LEU A 218 -12.53 9.01 -24.55
C LEU A 218 -11.76 8.09 -25.51
N ARG A 219 -10.42 8.09 -25.43
CA ARG A 219 -9.54 7.21 -26.20
C ARG A 219 -8.38 6.79 -25.32
N GLN A 220 -8.50 5.64 -24.66
CA GLN A 220 -7.36 5.02 -23.98
C GLN A 220 -6.42 4.40 -25.02
N PRO A 221 -5.16 4.86 -25.13
CA PRO A 221 -4.20 4.26 -26.04
C PRO A 221 -3.94 2.78 -25.68
N PRO A 222 -3.76 1.89 -26.66
CA PRO A 222 -3.55 0.45 -26.41
C PRO A 222 -2.41 0.16 -25.43
N GLU A 223 -1.33 0.94 -25.49
CA GLU A 223 -0.18 0.84 -24.60
C GLU A 223 -0.54 1.13 -23.13
N VAL A 224 -1.39 2.13 -22.86
CA VAL A 224 -1.89 2.44 -21.51
C VAL A 224 -2.76 1.31 -20.99
N LYS A 225 -3.63 0.76 -21.86
CA LYS A 225 -4.49 -0.37 -21.50
C LYS A 225 -3.67 -1.61 -21.15
N ALA A 226 -2.67 -1.94 -21.97
CA ALA A 226 -1.77 -3.08 -21.74
C ALA A 226 -0.97 -2.90 -20.44
N ALA A 227 -0.41 -1.72 -20.22
CA ALA A 227 0.32 -1.36 -18.99
C ALA A 227 -0.56 -1.49 -17.74
N SER A 228 -1.78 -0.95 -17.78
CA SER A 228 -2.73 -1.03 -16.68
C SER A 228 -3.14 -2.47 -16.39
N GLN A 229 -3.51 -3.26 -17.41
CA GLN A 229 -3.89 -4.66 -17.24
C GLN A 229 -2.75 -5.50 -16.67
N LYS A 230 -1.53 -5.32 -17.19
CA LYS A 230 -0.35 -6.04 -16.69
C LYS A 230 -0.05 -5.69 -15.24
N ALA A 231 -0.13 -4.41 -14.85
CA ALA A 231 0.06 -3.98 -13.48
C ALA A 231 -1.01 -4.54 -12.53
N ILE A 232 -2.29 -4.52 -12.93
CA ILE A 232 -3.39 -5.10 -12.15
C ILE A 232 -3.16 -6.60 -11.92
N HIS A 233 -2.85 -7.36 -12.98
CA HIS A 233 -2.59 -8.80 -12.84
C HIS A 233 -1.38 -9.09 -11.94
N LEU A 234 -0.29 -8.34 -12.11
CA LEU A 234 0.92 -8.51 -11.31
C LEU A 234 0.68 -8.22 -9.83
N PHE A 235 0.07 -7.08 -9.51
CA PHE A 235 -0.15 -6.69 -8.12
C PHE A 235 -1.21 -7.56 -7.42
N SER A 236 -2.26 -7.98 -8.13
CA SER A 236 -3.22 -8.94 -7.57
C SER A 236 -2.59 -10.30 -7.30
N ALA A 237 -1.67 -10.76 -8.15
CA ALA A 237 -1.02 -12.06 -8.00
C ALA A 237 0.05 -12.08 -6.91
N HIS A 238 0.86 -11.02 -6.81
CA HIS A 238 2.10 -11.04 -6.03
C HIS A 238 2.17 -10.03 -4.88
N TYR A 239 1.19 -9.11 -4.79
CA TYR A 239 1.11 -8.08 -3.74
C TYR A 239 -0.24 -8.08 -2.99
N PRO A 240 -0.75 -9.24 -2.53
CA PRO A 240 -2.01 -9.28 -1.78
C PRO A 240 -1.95 -8.50 -0.46
N GLU A 241 -3.09 -7.90 -0.09
CA GLU A 241 -3.30 -7.22 1.20
C GLU A 241 -2.23 -6.15 1.53
N THR A 242 -1.84 -5.38 0.51
CA THR A 242 -0.98 -4.19 0.66
C THR A 242 -1.75 -2.87 0.44
N LEU A 243 -3.02 -2.94 0.03
CA LEU A 243 -3.88 -1.79 -0.30
C LEU A 243 -5.05 -1.69 0.69
N SER A 244 -5.13 -0.55 1.37
CA SER A 244 -6.24 -0.20 2.27
C SER A 244 -7.41 0.39 1.48
N LYS A 245 -7.24 1.63 0.99
CA LYS A 245 -8.19 2.34 0.14
C LYS A 245 -7.47 2.92 -1.07
N LYS A 246 -8.20 3.00 -2.19
CA LYS A 246 -7.74 3.52 -3.47
C LYS A 246 -8.60 4.71 -3.88
N TYR A 247 -7.96 5.85 -4.10
CA TYR A 247 -8.60 7.09 -4.50
C TYR A 247 -8.24 7.37 -5.95
N PHE A 248 -9.25 7.68 -6.76
CA PHE A 248 -9.10 8.13 -8.13
C PHE A 248 -9.58 9.58 -8.18
N VAL A 249 -8.65 10.50 -8.35
CA VAL A 249 -8.91 11.94 -8.26
C VAL A 249 -8.82 12.60 -9.64
N ASN A 250 -9.48 13.75 -9.77
CA ASN A 250 -9.58 14.48 -11.04
C ASN A 250 -10.17 13.64 -12.19
N VAL A 251 -11.12 12.75 -11.87
CA VAL A 251 -11.80 11.91 -12.88
C VAL A 251 -12.91 12.74 -13.55
N PRO A 252 -12.93 12.87 -14.89
CA PRO A 252 -13.91 13.71 -15.60
C PRO A 252 -15.35 13.39 -15.21
N LEU A 253 -16.19 14.42 -15.04
CA LEU A 253 -17.61 14.27 -14.67
C LEU A 253 -18.38 13.37 -15.65
N VAL A 254 -18.03 13.41 -16.93
CA VAL A 254 -18.61 12.54 -17.97
C VAL A 254 -18.35 11.04 -17.70
N MET A 255 -17.42 10.68 -16.81
CA MET A 255 -17.15 9.29 -16.42
C MET A 255 -17.90 8.86 -15.15
N GLN A 256 -18.74 9.71 -14.53
CA GLN A 256 -19.47 9.33 -13.32
C GLN A 256 -20.46 8.17 -13.54
N TRP A 257 -20.98 7.99 -14.76
CA TRP A 257 -21.82 6.83 -15.10
C TRP A 257 -21.07 5.49 -14.92
N MET A 258 -19.74 5.49 -15.07
CA MET A 258 -18.90 4.30 -14.84
C MET A 258 -18.95 3.86 -13.37
N PHE A 259 -19.14 4.79 -12.41
CA PHE A 259 -19.26 4.46 -10.99
C PHE A 259 -20.51 3.62 -10.73
N GLY A 260 -21.65 4.01 -11.32
CA GLY A 260 -22.88 3.23 -11.24
C GLY A 260 -22.73 1.83 -11.86
N ALA A 261 -22.06 1.72 -13.01
CA ALA A 261 -21.80 0.43 -13.65
C ALA A 261 -20.88 -0.46 -12.80
N MET A 262 -19.79 0.08 -12.26
CA MET A 262 -18.86 -0.68 -11.42
C MET A 262 -19.52 -1.23 -10.14
N GLN A 263 -20.45 -0.49 -9.53
CA GLN A 263 -21.21 -0.98 -8.38
C GLN A 263 -22.07 -2.21 -8.68
N VAL A 264 -22.51 -2.39 -9.92
CA VAL A 264 -23.31 -3.54 -10.36
C VAL A 264 -22.44 -4.75 -10.68
N PHE A 265 -21.25 -4.54 -11.25
CA PHE A 265 -20.42 -5.62 -11.79
C PHE A 265 -19.22 -6.03 -10.92
N MET A 266 -18.83 -5.23 -9.91
CA MET A 266 -17.70 -5.53 -9.03
C MET A 266 -18.16 -6.05 -7.67
N ALA A 267 -17.31 -6.87 -7.02
CA ALA A 267 -17.56 -7.32 -5.66
C ALA A 267 -17.64 -6.13 -4.69
N LYS A 268 -18.59 -6.16 -3.75
CA LYS A 268 -18.84 -5.08 -2.78
C LYS A 268 -17.59 -4.67 -2.01
N GLU A 269 -16.74 -5.63 -1.63
CA GLU A 269 -15.48 -5.37 -0.94
C GLU A 269 -14.48 -4.59 -1.81
N THR A 270 -14.42 -4.88 -3.12
CA THR A 270 -13.55 -4.15 -4.06
C THR A 270 -14.04 -2.72 -4.28
N VAL A 271 -15.36 -2.54 -4.40
CA VAL A 271 -15.98 -1.20 -4.53
C VAL A 271 -15.76 -0.37 -3.26
N ARG A 272 -15.90 -0.97 -2.07
CA ARG A 272 -15.67 -0.28 -0.78
C ARG A 272 -14.26 0.27 -0.65
N LYS A 273 -13.27 -0.47 -1.16
CA LYS A 273 -11.86 -0.03 -1.18
C LYS A 273 -11.58 1.03 -2.24
N MET A 274 -12.51 1.38 -3.13
CA MET A 274 -12.29 2.35 -4.20
C MET A 274 -13.17 3.58 -4.04
N GLN A 275 -12.57 4.76 -4.14
CA GLN A 275 -13.22 6.06 -4.04
C GLN A 275 -12.86 6.86 -5.27
N TRP A 276 -13.87 7.42 -5.93
CA TRP A 276 -13.65 8.24 -7.12
C TRP A 276 -14.19 9.64 -6.88
N MET A 277 -13.43 10.63 -7.30
CA MET A 277 -13.81 12.03 -7.18
C MET A 277 -13.42 12.81 -8.43
N SER A 278 -14.27 13.75 -8.79
CA SER A 278 -14.04 14.61 -9.96
C SER A 278 -13.12 15.78 -9.68
N TYR A 279 -12.98 16.13 -8.40
CA TYR A 279 -12.24 17.29 -7.92
C TYR A 279 -11.16 16.82 -6.96
N GLY A 280 -9.90 16.94 -7.36
CA GLY A 280 -8.76 16.50 -6.55
C GLY A 280 -8.60 17.30 -5.25
N GLU A 281 -9.05 18.55 -5.23
CA GLU A 281 -9.05 19.39 -4.04
C GLU A 281 -9.96 18.86 -2.91
N GLU A 282 -10.84 17.91 -3.20
CA GLU A 282 -11.70 17.29 -2.19
C GLU A 282 -11.03 16.13 -1.45
N LEU A 283 -9.83 15.70 -1.88
CA LEU A 283 -9.16 14.54 -1.31
C LEU A 283 -8.86 14.71 0.19
N HIS A 284 -8.55 15.93 0.66
CA HIS A 284 -8.36 16.23 2.08
C HIS A 284 -9.57 15.86 2.95
N LYS A 285 -10.79 15.84 2.41
CA LYS A 285 -12.00 15.44 3.14
C LYS A 285 -11.95 13.97 3.55
N TYR A 286 -11.20 13.16 2.80
CA TYR A 286 -11.06 11.71 3.00
C TYR A 286 -9.74 11.31 3.63
N LEU A 287 -8.67 12.06 3.38
CA LEU A 287 -7.31 11.75 3.83
C LEU A 287 -6.79 12.71 4.91
N GLY A 288 -7.58 13.69 5.32
CA GLY A 288 -7.19 14.69 6.31
C GLY A 288 -6.37 15.84 5.72
N ALA A 289 -6.03 16.82 6.56
CA ALA A 289 -5.34 18.04 6.13
C ALA A 289 -3.85 17.84 5.80
N SER A 290 -3.28 16.66 6.05
CA SER A 290 -1.86 16.36 5.80
C SER A 290 -1.51 16.12 4.34
N VAL A 291 -2.50 16.02 3.45
CA VAL A 291 -2.26 16.02 1.99
C VAL A 291 -1.81 17.42 1.51
N GLY A 292 -1.14 17.46 0.36
CA GLY A 292 -0.69 18.71 -0.26
C GLY A 292 -1.82 19.68 -0.62
N LYS A 293 -1.46 20.94 -0.87
CA LYS A 293 -2.42 22.02 -1.22
C LYS A 293 -3.17 21.73 -2.51
N GLU A 294 -2.54 21.08 -3.47
CA GLU A 294 -3.13 20.59 -4.72
C GLU A 294 -4.28 19.58 -4.49
N TYR A 295 -4.34 18.98 -3.31
CA TYR A 295 -5.37 18.06 -2.85
C TYR A 295 -6.29 18.67 -1.77
N GLY A 296 -6.25 20.01 -1.64
CA GLY A 296 -7.05 20.80 -0.70
C GLY A 296 -6.59 20.75 0.75
N GLY A 297 -5.43 20.15 1.03
CA GLY A 297 -4.86 20.09 2.37
C GLY A 297 -3.88 21.24 2.65
N GLN A 298 -3.11 21.05 3.71
CA GLN A 298 -2.09 21.98 4.22
C GLN A 298 -0.71 21.31 4.36
N GLY A 299 -0.60 20.05 3.94
CA GLY A 299 0.64 19.31 3.94
C GLY A 299 1.66 19.83 2.92
N PRO A 300 2.89 19.30 2.99
CA PRO A 300 3.94 19.65 2.04
C PRO A 300 3.57 19.19 0.62
N GLU A 301 4.22 19.82 -0.37
CA GLU A 301 4.16 19.37 -1.76
C GLU A 301 4.77 17.97 -1.89
N LEU A 302 4.23 17.14 -2.78
CA LEU A 302 4.75 15.78 -2.98
C LEU A 302 6.22 15.81 -3.43
N GLU A 303 6.56 16.70 -4.36
CA GLU A 303 7.92 16.88 -4.83
C GLU A 303 8.82 17.44 -3.71
N GLY A 304 10.01 16.87 -3.55
CA GLY A 304 10.96 17.24 -2.49
C GLY A 304 10.62 16.73 -1.08
N ASN A 305 9.38 16.29 -0.80
CA ASN A 305 8.96 15.80 0.52
C ASN A 305 8.46 14.34 0.53
N SER A 306 8.62 13.63 -0.58
CA SER A 306 8.21 12.23 -0.74
C SER A 306 9.36 11.37 -1.26
N VAL A 307 9.29 10.08 -0.96
CA VAL A 307 10.18 9.06 -1.54
C VAL A 307 9.71 8.75 -2.96
N THR A 308 10.64 8.62 -3.91
CA THR A 308 10.35 8.29 -5.32
C THR A 308 11.39 7.30 -5.85
N PRO A 309 11.09 6.53 -6.93
CA PRO A 309 12.12 5.78 -7.65
C PRO A 309 13.28 6.68 -8.09
N ARG A 310 14.48 6.12 -8.23
CA ARG A 310 15.67 6.91 -8.61
C ARG A 310 15.63 7.27 -10.09
N TYR A 311 16.04 8.48 -10.43
CA TYR A 311 16.09 8.93 -11.82
C TYR A 311 17.47 9.39 -12.28
N GLU A 312 17.71 9.35 -13.58
CA GLU A 312 18.97 9.77 -14.19
C GLU A 312 19.34 11.22 -13.83
N GLY A 313 20.55 11.43 -13.34
CA GLY A 313 21.07 12.76 -13.00
C GLY A 313 20.66 13.28 -11.63
N GLU A 314 19.99 12.47 -10.80
CA GLU A 314 19.95 12.71 -9.35
C GLU A 314 21.30 12.28 -8.76
N SER A 315 21.97 13.17 -8.02
CA SER A 315 23.18 12.82 -7.28
C SER A 315 22.82 11.78 -6.23
N VAL A 316 23.59 10.70 -6.18
CA VAL A 316 23.45 9.68 -5.13
C VAL A 316 23.98 10.31 -3.85
N ASP A 317 23.12 11.00 -3.09
CA ASP A 317 23.41 11.32 -1.69
C ASP A 317 23.30 10.01 -0.92
N VAL A 318 24.39 9.25 -0.94
CA VAL A 318 24.64 8.17 0.01
C VAL A 318 24.75 8.82 1.39
N ASP A 319 23.83 8.44 2.29
CA ASP A 319 23.83 8.72 3.73
C ASP A 319 23.66 10.19 4.17
N MET A 320 22.42 10.67 4.17
CA MET A 320 22.03 11.88 4.92
C MET A 320 21.45 11.63 6.33
N ASP A 321 21.44 10.39 6.86
CA ASP A 321 20.83 10.13 8.18
C ASP A 321 21.71 9.41 9.22
N VAL A 322 22.94 9.00 8.89
CA VAL A 322 23.83 8.35 9.89
C VAL A 322 24.87 9.32 10.48
N ASN A 323 25.25 10.38 9.75
CA ASN A 323 26.34 11.27 10.16
C ASN A 323 25.92 12.60 10.81
N LYS A 324 24.62 12.91 10.91
CA LYS A 324 24.19 14.12 11.63
C LYS A 324 24.35 13.98 13.14
N ALA A 325 23.94 12.83 13.70
CA ALA A 325 24.11 12.53 15.12
C ALA A 325 25.58 12.34 15.54
N ALA A 326 26.44 11.89 14.63
CA ALA A 326 27.88 11.77 14.88
C ALA A 326 28.60 13.14 14.89
N ARG A 327 28.24 14.04 13.96
CA ARG A 327 28.82 15.39 13.90
C ARG A 327 28.35 16.31 15.02
N GLU A 328 27.12 16.14 15.52
CA GLU A 328 26.62 16.91 16.67
C GLU A 328 27.24 16.45 18.00
N LYS A 329 27.76 15.21 18.09
CA LYS A 329 28.54 14.73 19.25
C LYS A 329 30.01 15.15 19.26
N GLU A 330 30.60 15.45 18.09
CA GLU A 330 31.99 15.91 17.99
C GLU A 330 32.14 17.44 18.08
N MET A 331 31.08 18.21 17.85
CA MET A 331 31.08 19.68 17.94
C MET A 331 30.35 20.19 19.18
N GLY A 332 30.81 19.77 20.37
CA GLY A 332 30.21 20.15 21.65
C GLY A 332 29.69 21.60 21.71
N VAL A 333 28.36 21.72 21.69
CA VAL A 333 27.56 22.88 22.10
C VAL A 333 26.45 22.35 22.99
#